data_AF-A0A259Q199-F1
#
_entry.id   AF-A0A259Q199-F1
#
_cell.length_a   1.000
_cell.length_b   1.000
_cell.length_c   1.000
_cell.angle_alpha   90.00
_cell.angle_beta   90.00
_cell.angle_gamma   90.00
#
_symmetry.space_group_name_H-M   'P 1'
#
loop_
_entity.id
_entity.type
_entity.pdbx_description
1 polymer ?
#
loop_
_entity_poly.entity_id
_entity_poly.type
_entity_poly.pdbx_seq_one_letter_code
_entity_poly.pdbx_strand_id
1 'polypeptide(L)'
;LHVDTTWKFRDMIAHRDRIAREFELDLIVYTNHKALEEGINPFDHGSSYTDILKTQALKEALDMHGFDTIFGGARRDEEKSRAKERIFSVRESGHRWDPRAQRAEFWANFNTRLAPGQTLRVFPLSDWTEADIWHYIRQENIPVVPLYFAAERPVVQRHGQWIMVDDDRFRLAPGEVPQMRKVRFRTLGCYPLSAAVESDADTLDAVIAETLAAHTSERAGRLIDHDGASSMERKKQEGYF
;
A
#
# COMPACT_ATOMS: atom_id res chain seq x y z
N LEU A 1 10.26 -7.33 -5.62
CA LEU A 1 10.36 -5.88 -5.93
C LEU A 1 9.66 -5.06 -4.84
N HIS A 2 10.33 -4.07 -4.27
CA HIS A 2 9.75 -3.07 -3.38
C HIS A 2 10.10 -1.66 -3.88
N VAL A 3 9.08 -0.84 -4.11
CA VAL A 3 9.25 0.58 -4.43
C VAL A 3 9.41 1.37 -3.13
N ASP A 4 10.63 1.82 -2.88
CA ASP A 4 10.99 2.55 -1.67
C ASP A 4 10.90 4.06 -1.92
N THR A 5 9.99 4.71 -1.20
CA THR A 5 9.83 6.15 -1.27
C THR A 5 10.75 6.87 -0.30
N THR A 6 11.51 6.15 0.51
CA THR A 6 12.30 6.60 1.68
C THR A 6 11.47 7.14 2.86
N TRP A 7 10.15 7.24 2.72
CA TRP A 7 9.21 7.75 3.74
C TRP A 7 8.32 6.65 4.34
N LYS A 8 8.69 5.38 4.19
CA LYS A 8 8.00 4.27 4.85
C LYS A 8 8.27 4.32 6.36
N PHE A 9 7.40 3.70 7.14
CA PHE A 9 7.69 3.52 8.55
C PHE A 9 8.98 2.70 8.74
N ARG A 10 9.78 3.03 9.75
CA ARG A 10 11.01 2.32 10.10
C ARG A 10 10.74 0.83 10.36
N ASP A 11 9.67 0.52 11.09
CA ASP A 11 9.28 -0.86 11.39
C ASP A 11 8.90 -1.65 10.14
N MET A 12 8.35 -1.00 9.10
CA MET A 12 8.08 -1.67 7.81
C MET A 12 9.38 -2.04 7.10
N ILE A 13 10.36 -1.13 7.07
CA ILE A 13 11.65 -1.36 6.43
C ILE A 13 12.43 -2.45 7.17
N ALA A 14 12.48 -2.36 8.51
CA ALA A 14 13.11 -3.38 9.35
C ALA A 14 12.46 -4.76 9.15
N HIS A 15 11.12 -4.82 9.09
CA HIS A 15 10.40 -6.06 8.82
C HIS A 15 10.68 -6.60 7.41
N ARG A 16 10.63 -5.76 6.37
CA ARG A 16 10.97 -6.12 4.98
C ARG A 16 12.36 -6.76 4.90
N ASP A 17 13.37 -6.09 5.44
CA ASP A 17 14.76 -6.52 5.35
C ASP A 17 15.00 -7.81 6.14
N ARG A 18 14.32 -7.96 7.28
CA ARG A 18 14.35 -9.20 8.06
C ARG A 18 13.73 -10.36 7.27
N ILE A 19 12.54 -10.20 6.72
CA ILE A 19 11.86 -11.24 5.92
C ILE A 19 12.68 -11.63 4.69
N ALA A 20 13.22 -10.65 3.96
CA ALA A 20 14.05 -10.94 2.79
C ALA A 20 15.28 -11.78 3.15
N ARG A 21 15.92 -11.50 4.29
CA ARG A 21 17.04 -12.31 4.79
C ARG A 21 16.62 -13.69 5.28
N GLU A 22 15.58 -13.78 6.10
CA GLU A 22 15.11 -15.04 6.70
C GLU A 22 14.67 -16.07 5.66
N PHE A 23 14.06 -15.60 4.57
CA PHE A 23 13.56 -16.45 3.49
C PHE A 23 14.48 -16.47 2.26
N GLU A 24 15.69 -15.91 2.37
CA GLU A 24 16.69 -15.84 1.29
C GLU A 24 16.12 -15.31 -0.04
N LEU A 25 15.27 -14.28 0.04
CA LEU A 25 14.59 -13.71 -1.11
C LEU A 25 15.50 -12.75 -1.88
N ASP A 26 15.46 -12.84 -3.21
CA ASP A 26 16.00 -11.79 -4.08
C ASP A 26 15.09 -10.55 -4.05
N LEU A 27 15.34 -9.68 -3.07
CA LEU A 27 14.59 -8.44 -2.90
C LEU A 27 15.21 -7.31 -3.74
N ILE A 28 14.64 -7.10 -4.92
CA ILE A 28 14.89 -5.88 -5.70
C ILE A 28 14.23 -4.69 -4.99
N VAL A 29 15.02 -3.69 -4.62
CA VAL A 29 14.55 -2.41 -4.08
C VAL A 29 14.79 -1.32 -5.12
N TYR A 30 13.74 -0.58 -5.48
CA TYR A 30 13.84 0.54 -6.41
C TYR A 30 13.44 1.85 -5.74
N THR A 31 14.24 2.88 -5.96
CA THR A 31 14.02 4.24 -5.48
C THR A 31 14.20 5.21 -6.65
N ASN A 32 13.24 6.11 -6.85
CA ASN A 32 13.40 7.19 -7.83
C ASN A 32 14.34 8.27 -7.27
N HIS A 33 15.65 8.09 -7.47
CA HIS A 33 16.69 8.97 -6.95
C HIS A 33 16.60 10.40 -7.48
N LYS A 34 16.22 10.57 -8.76
CA LYS A 34 16.04 11.89 -9.37
C LYS A 34 15.01 12.72 -8.61
N ALA A 35 13.86 12.12 -8.28
CA ALA A 35 12.84 12.79 -7.50
C ALA A 35 13.31 13.17 -6.08
N LEU A 36 14.17 12.36 -5.47
CA LEU A 36 14.76 12.71 -4.17
C LEU A 36 15.74 13.88 -4.27
N GLU A 37 16.56 13.92 -5.32
CA GLU A 37 17.48 15.04 -5.60
C GLU A 37 16.73 16.34 -5.88
N GLU A 38 15.55 16.26 -6.50
CA GLU A 38 14.63 17.39 -6.73
C GLU A 38 13.86 17.80 -5.44
N GLY A 39 14.05 17.09 -4.33
CA GLY A 39 13.42 17.43 -3.04
C GLY A 39 11.95 17.02 -2.90
N ILE A 40 11.46 16.11 -3.76
CA ILE A 40 10.08 15.62 -3.72
C ILE A 40 9.79 14.91 -2.39
N ASN A 41 8.77 15.37 -1.67
CA ASN A 41 8.46 14.92 -0.31
C ASN A 41 6.94 15.00 0.00
N PRO A 42 6.45 14.27 1.01
CA PRO A 42 5.01 14.13 1.26
C PRO A 42 4.35 15.38 1.87
N PHE A 43 5.12 16.39 2.29
CA PHE A 43 4.58 17.61 2.90
C PHE A 43 4.30 18.71 1.86
N ASP A 44 5.23 18.92 0.92
CA ASP A 44 5.16 20.07 0.00
C ASP A 44 4.45 19.74 -1.32
N HIS A 45 4.41 18.46 -1.71
CA HIS A 45 4.07 18.05 -3.09
C HIS A 45 2.73 17.33 -3.23
N GLY A 46 1.99 17.09 -2.14
CA GLY A 46 0.64 16.52 -2.16
C GLY A 46 0.50 15.24 -3.00
N SER A 47 -0.44 15.22 -3.93
CA SER A 47 -0.67 14.07 -4.84
C SER A 47 0.50 13.78 -5.79
N SER A 48 1.25 14.80 -6.22
CA SER A 48 2.39 14.61 -7.15
C SER A 48 3.52 13.78 -6.52
N TYR A 49 3.72 13.87 -5.21
CA TYR A 49 4.63 13.00 -4.46
C TYR A 49 4.31 11.52 -4.69
N THR A 50 3.03 11.16 -4.58
CA THR A 50 2.59 9.76 -4.71
C THR A 50 2.76 9.27 -6.15
N ASP A 51 2.48 10.12 -7.14
CA ASP A 51 2.68 9.77 -8.54
C ASP A 51 4.16 9.52 -8.87
N ILE A 52 5.02 10.48 -8.54
CA ILE A 52 6.44 10.45 -8.91
C ILE A 52 7.19 9.33 -8.15
N LEU A 53 7.04 9.27 -6.82
CA LEU A 53 7.79 8.31 -6.02
C LEU A 53 7.18 6.91 -5.96
N LYS A 54 5.95 6.70 -6.48
CA LYS A 54 5.35 5.35 -6.53
C LYS A 54 4.97 4.91 -7.92
N THR A 55 4.10 5.64 -8.62
CA THR A 55 3.62 5.23 -9.95
C THR A 55 4.77 5.19 -10.94
N GLN A 56 5.48 6.31 -11.10
CA GLN A 56 6.56 6.43 -12.07
C GLN A 56 7.73 5.52 -11.67
N ALA A 57 8.08 5.52 -10.39
CA ALA A 57 9.10 4.64 -9.85
C ALA A 57 8.82 3.14 -10.10
N LEU A 58 7.57 2.69 -9.92
CA LEU A 58 7.17 1.32 -10.25
C LEU A 58 7.36 1.04 -11.74
N LYS A 59 6.86 1.91 -12.61
CA LYS A 59 6.95 1.73 -14.07
C LYS A 59 8.40 1.64 -14.55
N GLU A 60 9.26 2.54 -14.07
CA GLU A 60 10.69 2.54 -14.36
C GLU A 60 11.35 1.22 -13.91
N ALA A 61 11.05 0.75 -12.70
CA ALA A 61 11.57 -0.52 -12.20
C ALA A 61 11.11 -1.71 -13.05
N LEU A 62 9.82 -1.76 -13.42
CA LEU A 62 9.28 -2.84 -14.25
C LEU A 62 9.93 -2.85 -15.64
N ASP A 63 10.12 -1.67 -16.25
CA ASP A 63 10.77 -1.55 -17.57
C ASP A 63 12.25 -1.91 -17.52
N MET A 64 12.97 -1.47 -16.47
CA MET A 64 14.39 -1.78 -16.26
C MET A 64 14.66 -3.29 -16.19
N HIS A 65 13.77 -4.03 -15.53
CA HIS A 65 13.91 -5.47 -15.35
C HIS A 65 13.18 -6.31 -16.40
N GLY A 66 12.36 -5.68 -17.27
CA GLY A 66 11.60 -6.37 -18.30
C GLY A 66 10.54 -7.33 -17.76
N PHE A 67 9.94 -7.04 -16.60
CA PHE A 67 8.91 -7.90 -16.01
C PHE A 67 7.60 -7.85 -16.81
N ASP A 68 7.10 -9.01 -17.21
CA ASP A 68 5.85 -9.14 -17.97
C ASP A 68 4.65 -9.50 -17.08
N THR A 69 4.87 -10.12 -15.92
CA THR A 69 3.83 -10.55 -14.98
C THR A 69 4.17 -10.11 -13.57
N ILE A 70 3.24 -9.40 -12.92
CA ILE A 70 3.43 -8.82 -11.59
C ILE A 70 2.28 -9.28 -10.70
N PHE A 71 2.62 -9.93 -9.58
CA PHE A 71 1.66 -10.24 -8.53
C PHE A 71 1.47 -9.05 -7.59
N GLY A 72 0.21 -8.63 -7.42
CA GLY A 72 -0.19 -7.57 -6.49
C GLY A 72 -1.10 -8.11 -5.39
N GLY A 73 -1.00 -7.54 -4.20
CA GLY A 73 -1.82 -7.90 -3.03
C GLY A 73 -3.16 -7.17 -2.92
N ALA A 74 -3.63 -6.52 -4.00
CA ALA A 74 -4.89 -5.79 -3.99
C ALA A 74 -6.10 -6.73 -3.91
N ARG A 75 -7.14 -6.31 -3.18
CA ARG A 75 -8.39 -7.05 -2.94
C ARG A 75 -9.60 -6.16 -3.23
N ARG A 76 -10.74 -6.79 -3.55
CA ARG A 76 -11.96 -6.09 -3.97
C ARG A 76 -12.66 -5.37 -2.81
N ASP A 77 -12.53 -5.88 -1.59
CA ASP A 77 -13.15 -5.35 -0.36
C ASP A 77 -12.41 -4.14 0.23
N GLU A 78 -11.12 -3.95 -0.11
CA GLU A 78 -10.27 -2.89 0.47
C GLU A 78 -10.80 -1.46 0.22
N GLU A 79 -11.37 -1.21 -0.97
CA GLU A 79 -11.87 0.12 -1.36
C GLU A 79 -12.87 0.03 -2.52
N LYS A 80 -13.87 0.93 -2.54
CA LYS A 80 -15.01 0.88 -3.49
C LYS A 80 -14.61 0.82 -4.96
N SER A 81 -13.54 1.53 -5.34
CA SER A 81 -13.03 1.55 -6.72
C SER A 81 -12.49 0.19 -7.20
N ARG A 82 -12.11 -0.70 -6.27
CA ARG A 82 -11.59 -2.05 -6.56
C ARG A 82 -12.66 -3.11 -6.68
N ALA A 83 -13.92 -2.81 -6.36
CA ALA A 83 -15.00 -3.79 -6.40
C ALA A 83 -15.21 -4.43 -7.79
N LYS A 84 -14.79 -3.74 -8.86
CA LYS A 84 -14.86 -4.22 -10.26
C LYS A 84 -13.51 -4.68 -10.81
N GLU A 85 -12.52 -4.87 -9.94
CA GLU A 85 -11.19 -5.33 -10.34
C GLU A 85 -11.23 -6.80 -10.78
N ARG A 86 -10.44 -7.11 -11.82
CA ARG A 86 -10.25 -8.46 -12.33
C ARG A 86 -9.08 -9.12 -11.62
N ILE A 87 -9.04 -10.45 -11.59
CA ILE A 87 -7.86 -11.17 -11.07
C ILE A 87 -6.67 -10.91 -12.00
N PHE A 88 -6.90 -10.90 -13.31
CA PHE A 88 -5.92 -10.65 -14.36
C PHE A 88 -6.23 -9.31 -15.04
N SER A 89 -5.43 -8.29 -14.72
CA SER A 89 -5.51 -6.97 -15.30
C SER A 89 -4.42 -6.78 -16.36
N VAL A 90 -4.83 -6.75 -17.62
CA VAL A 90 -3.92 -6.50 -18.75
C VAL A 90 -3.50 -5.03 -18.76
N ARG A 91 -2.20 -4.80 -18.95
CA ARG A 91 -1.60 -3.48 -19.17
C ARG A 91 -1.07 -3.40 -20.60
N GLU A 92 -1.48 -2.36 -21.30
CA GLU A 92 -0.91 -2.00 -22.60
C GLU A 92 0.52 -1.46 -22.44
N SER A 93 1.20 -1.30 -23.57
CA SER A 93 2.51 -0.65 -23.62
C SER A 93 2.51 0.68 -22.87
N GLY A 94 3.56 0.92 -22.08
CA GLY A 94 3.65 2.06 -21.15
C GLY A 94 2.86 1.90 -19.84
N HIS A 95 2.51 0.66 -19.49
CA HIS A 95 1.77 0.26 -18.26
C HIS A 95 0.33 0.79 -18.15
N ARG A 96 -0.27 1.20 -19.27
CA ARG A 96 -1.60 1.81 -19.29
C ARG A 96 -2.71 0.76 -19.13
N TRP A 97 -3.78 1.13 -18.45
CA TRP A 97 -4.98 0.30 -18.38
C TRP A 97 -6.01 0.73 -19.43
N ASP A 98 -6.48 -0.21 -20.24
CA ASP A 98 -7.62 -0.02 -21.13
C ASP A 98 -8.77 -0.97 -20.72
N PRO A 99 -9.96 -0.45 -20.35
CA PRO A 99 -11.13 -1.28 -20.07
C PRO A 99 -11.49 -2.27 -21.19
N ARG A 100 -11.28 -1.88 -22.45
CA ARG A 100 -11.64 -2.69 -23.64
C ARG A 100 -10.68 -3.84 -23.88
N ALA A 101 -9.43 -3.72 -23.41
CA ALA A 101 -8.41 -4.76 -23.50
C ALA A 101 -8.57 -5.83 -22.41
N GLN A 102 -9.43 -5.59 -21.41
CA GLN A 102 -9.66 -6.54 -20.33
C GLN A 102 -10.47 -7.74 -20.78
N ARG A 103 -10.12 -8.91 -20.25
CA ARG A 103 -10.66 -10.19 -20.69
C ARG A 103 -11.69 -10.69 -19.71
N ALA A 104 -12.72 -11.37 -20.23
CA ALA A 104 -13.68 -12.06 -19.38
C ALA A 104 -12.98 -13.21 -18.64
N GLU A 105 -13.33 -13.37 -17.37
CA GLU A 105 -12.82 -14.42 -16.48
C GLU A 105 -14.00 -15.34 -16.18
N PHE A 106 -14.10 -16.45 -16.91
CA PHE A 106 -15.19 -17.41 -16.72
C PHE A 106 -14.68 -18.58 -15.87
N TRP A 107 -15.34 -18.82 -14.73
CA TRP A 107 -14.95 -19.84 -13.75
C TRP A 107 -13.49 -19.61 -13.28
N ALA A 108 -12.67 -20.66 -13.29
CA ALA A 108 -11.24 -20.61 -13.01
C ALA A 108 -10.37 -20.68 -14.30
N ASN A 109 -10.95 -20.33 -15.47
CA ASN A 109 -10.23 -20.32 -16.74
C ASN A 109 -9.79 -18.89 -17.08
N PHE A 110 -8.48 -18.66 -17.07
CA PHE A 110 -7.90 -17.34 -17.29
C PHE A 110 -7.16 -17.29 -18.63
N ASN A 111 -7.38 -16.22 -19.40
CA ASN A 111 -6.63 -15.96 -20.62
C ASN A 111 -5.43 -15.05 -20.31
N THR A 112 -4.25 -15.64 -20.18
CA THR A 112 -2.99 -14.96 -19.82
C THR A 112 -2.08 -14.65 -21.01
N ARG A 113 -2.51 -14.88 -22.26
CA ARG A 113 -1.68 -14.62 -23.45
C ARG A 113 -1.34 -13.14 -23.61
N LEU A 114 -0.09 -12.74 -23.76
CA LEU A 114 0.27 -11.33 -23.93
C LEU A 114 0.64 -11.02 -25.38
N ALA A 115 0.18 -9.88 -25.89
CA ALA A 115 0.73 -9.31 -27.12
C ALA A 115 2.09 -8.65 -26.81
N PRO A 116 2.97 -8.45 -27.82
CA PRO A 116 4.25 -7.78 -27.63
C PRO A 116 4.09 -6.42 -26.92
N GLY A 117 4.84 -6.21 -25.83
CA GLY A 117 4.80 -4.99 -25.03
C GLY A 117 3.65 -4.91 -24.02
N GLN A 118 2.74 -5.88 -23.97
CA GLN A 118 1.76 -5.98 -22.88
C GLN A 118 2.37 -6.60 -21.64
N THR A 119 1.91 -6.13 -20.48
CA THR A 119 2.22 -6.76 -19.19
C THR A 119 0.93 -7.12 -18.46
N LEU A 120 1.06 -7.91 -17.40
CA LEU A 120 -0.05 -8.48 -16.66
C LEU A 120 0.10 -8.16 -15.18
N ARG A 121 -0.94 -7.58 -14.58
CA ARG A 121 -1.09 -7.52 -13.11
C ARG A 121 -2.01 -8.65 -12.68
N VAL A 122 -1.56 -9.45 -11.72
CA VAL A 122 -2.30 -10.59 -11.19
C VAL A 122 -2.58 -10.33 -9.72
N PHE A 123 -3.83 -10.49 -9.31
CA PHE A 123 -4.28 -10.23 -7.93
C PHE A 123 -4.86 -11.50 -7.30
N PRO A 124 -4.02 -12.43 -6.82
CA PRO A 124 -4.48 -13.74 -6.33
C PRO A 124 -5.44 -13.66 -5.14
N LEU A 125 -5.35 -12.57 -4.37
CA LEU A 125 -6.15 -12.35 -3.17
C LEU A 125 -7.42 -11.55 -3.45
N SER A 126 -7.81 -11.34 -4.73
CA SER A 126 -8.93 -10.47 -5.10
C SER A 126 -10.23 -10.77 -4.34
N ASP A 127 -10.50 -12.05 -4.10
CA ASP A 127 -11.72 -12.55 -3.45
C ASP A 127 -11.59 -12.73 -1.93
N TRP A 128 -10.44 -12.41 -1.35
CA TRP A 128 -10.21 -12.50 0.09
C TRP A 128 -10.69 -11.23 0.79
N THR A 129 -11.34 -11.40 1.94
CA THR A 129 -11.72 -10.30 2.83
C THR A 129 -10.61 -9.96 3.83
N GLU A 130 -10.69 -8.80 4.49
CA GLU A 130 -9.75 -8.45 5.56
C GLU A 130 -9.73 -9.52 6.67
N ALA A 131 -10.89 -10.12 6.97
CA ALA A 131 -11.00 -11.21 7.93
C ALA A 131 -10.26 -12.48 7.49
N ASP A 132 -10.38 -12.86 6.21
CA ASP A 132 -9.68 -14.03 5.66
C ASP A 132 -8.16 -13.86 5.77
N ILE A 133 -7.65 -12.66 5.46
CA ILE A 133 -6.23 -12.33 5.57
C ILE A 133 -5.74 -12.51 7.02
N TRP A 134 -6.43 -11.94 8.01
CA TRP A 134 -6.01 -12.07 9.40
C TRP A 134 -6.12 -13.50 9.93
N HIS A 135 -7.18 -14.23 9.54
CA HIS A 135 -7.32 -15.63 9.92
C HIS A 135 -6.19 -16.50 9.34
N TYR A 136 -5.81 -16.26 8.09
CA TYR A 136 -4.71 -16.99 7.45
C TYR A 136 -3.34 -16.63 8.06
N ILE A 137 -3.10 -15.35 8.36
CA ILE A 137 -1.91 -14.92 9.12
C ILE A 137 -1.81 -15.67 10.44
N ARG A 138 -2.92 -15.83 11.17
CA ARG A 138 -2.95 -16.58 12.43
C ARG A 138 -2.70 -18.07 12.22
N GLN A 139 -3.39 -18.67 11.25
CA GLN A 139 -3.31 -20.11 11.00
C GLN A 139 -1.89 -20.54 10.59
N GLU A 140 -1.27 -19.76 9.71
CA GLU A 140 0.06 -20.04 9.16
C GLU A 140 1.19 -19.38 9.96
N ASN A 141 0.87 -18.72 11.08
CA ASN A 141 1.79 -17.99 11.94
C ASN A 141 2.71 -17.03 11.17
N ILE A 142 2.12 -16.26 10.25
CA ILE A 142 2.86 -15.33 9.38
C ILE A 142 3.27 -14.12 10.20
N PRO A 143 4.57 -13.76 10.25
CA PRO A 143 5.00 -12.58 10.95
C PRO A 143 4.45 -11.31 10.28
N VAL A 144 3.97 -10.36 11.09
CA VAL A 144 3.47 -9.06 10.63
C VAL A 144 4.27 -7.90 11.20
N VAL A 145 4.07 -6.70 10.65
CA VAL A 145 4.71 -5.48 11.15
C VAL A 145 4.11 -5.11 12.53
N PRO A 146 4.91 -4.75 13.54
CA PRO A 146 4.41 -4.38 14.88
C PRO A 146 3.38 -3.24 14.90
N LEU A 147 3.37 -2.39 13.87
CA LEU A 147 2.43 -1.30 13.67
C LEU A 147 0.96 -1.74 13.57
N TYR A 148 0.71 -3.01 13.24
CA TYR A 148 -0.65 -3.56 13.25
C TYR A 148 -1.21 -3.78 14.66
N PHE A 149 -0.36 -3.84 15.67
CA PHE A 149 -0.74 -3.99 17.08
C PHE A 149 -0.72 -2.65 17.80
N ALA A 150 -1.66 -2.47 18.71
CA ALA A 150 -1.77 -1.29 19.55
C ALA A 150 -0.54 -1.13 20.45
N ALA A 151 0.06 0.05 20.44
CA ALA A 151 1.15 0.42 21.33
C ALA A 151 1.18 1.94 21.51
N GLU A 152 1.79 2.38 22.61
CA GLU A 152 2.05 3.79 22.87
C GLU A 152 3.02 4.36 21.82
N ARG A 153 2.53 5.31 21.01
CA ARG A 153 3.31 5.93 19.93
C ARG A 153 3.14 7.45 19.94
N PRO A 154 4.18 8.22 19.58
CA PRO A 154 4.08 9.67 19.45
C PRO A 154 3.25 10.03 18.21
N VAL A 155 2.14 10.72 18.40
CA VAL A 155 1.23 11.15 17.34
C VAL A 155 0.89 12.62 17.45
N VAL A 156 0.56 13.24 16.32
CA VAL A 156 -0.06 14.58 16.24
C VAL A 156 -1.43 14.47 15.59
N GLN A 157 -2.35 15.36 15.98
CA GLN A 157 -3.69 15.39 15.39
C GLN A 157 -3.73 16.36 14.22
N ARG A 158 -4.05 15.87 13.02
CA ARG A 158 -4.24 16.70 11.82
C ARG A 158 -5.55 16.34 11.16
N HIS A 159 -6.42 17.32 10.96
CA HIS A 159 -7.73 17.13 10.30
C HIS A 159 -8.55 15.97 10.92
N GLY A 160 -8.53 15.83 12.24
CA GLY A 160 -9.25 14.76 12.96
C GLY A 160 -8.60 13.37 12.89
N GLN A 161 -7.41 13.24 12.28
CA GLN A 161 -6.67 11.98 12.19
C GLN A 161 -5.38 12.04 13.02
N TRP A 162 -4.98 10.88 13.58
CA TRP A 162 -3.72 10.73 14.29
C TRP A 162 -2.60 10.36 13.31
N ILE A 163 -1.56 11.18 13.21
CA ILE A 163 -0.40 10.93 12.35
C ILE A 163 0.81 10.66 13.27
N MET A 164 1.45 9.52 13.08
CA MET A 164 2.63 9.15 13.87
C MET A 164 3.86 9.91 13.43
N VAL A 165 4.63 10.37 14.41
CA VAL A 165 5.95 10.96 14.24
C VAL A 165 6.97 9.83 14.34
N ASP A 166 7.32 9.24 13.19
CA ASP A 166 8.17 8.03 13.15
C ASP A 166 9.68 8.35 13.16
N ASP A 167 10.06 9.52 12.62
CA ASP A 167 11.44 10.00 12.60
C ASP A 167 11.55 11.54 12.63
N ASP A 168 12.79 12.03 12.64
CA ASP A 168 13.17 13.44 12.74
C ASP A 168 12.85 14.27 11.49
N ARG A 169 12.53 13.62 10.36
CA ARG A 169 12.17 14.30 9.11
C ARG A 169 10.73 14.80 9.13
N PHE A 170 9.93 14.35 10.09
CA PHE A 170 8.54 14.78 10.23
C PHE A 170 8.46 16.26 10.60
N ARG A 171 7.79 17.04 9.76
CA ARG A 171 7.66 18.49 9.96
C ARG A 171 6.43 18.80 10.81
N LEU A 172 6.64 19.24 12.05
CA LEU A 172 5.58 19.72 12.94
C LEU A 172 5.06 21.09 12.49
N ALA A 173 3.76 21.31 12.60
CA ALA A 173 3.16 22.63 12.42
C ALA A 173 3.37 23.50 13.67
N PRO A 174 3.28 24.84 13.58
CA PRO A 174 3.47 25.72 14.72
C PRO A 174 2.55 25.35 15.89
N GLY A 175 3.14 25.06 17.05
CA GLY A 175 2.41 24.67 18.27
C GLY A 175 2.04 23.18 18.37
N GLU A 176 2.34 22.35 17.37
CA GLU A 176 2.17 20.90 17.50
C GLU A 176 3.22 20.31 18.45
N VAL A 177 2.72 19.58 19.45
CA VAL A 177 3.55 18.77 20.35
C VAL A 177 3.08 17.33 20.23
N PRO A 178 3.96 16.37 19.86
CA PRO A 178 3.59 14.97 19.82
C PRO A 178 3.06 14.48 21.17
N GLN A 179 1.94 13.75 21.13
CA GLN A 179 1.32 13.12 22.29
C GLN A 179 1.51 11.61 22.20
N MET A 180 1.84 10.96 23.31
CA MET A 180 1.79 9.50 23.38
C MET A 180 0.35 9.04 23.40
N ARG A 181 -0.02 8.18 22.46
CA ARG A 181 -1.33 7.55 22.37
C ARG A 181 -1.16 6.07 22.08
N LYS A 182 -2.00 5.22 22.68
CA LYS A 182 -2.13 3.82 22.30
C LYS A 182 -2.88 3.72 20.97
N VAL A 183 -2.13 3.48 19.90
CA VAL A 183 -2.67 3.46 18.52
C VAL A 183 -2.14 2.26 17.75
N ARG A 184 -2.82 1.88 16.66
CA ARG A 184 -2.35 0.92 15.66
C ARG A 184 -2.68 1.41 14.24
N PHE A 185 -2.24 0.67 13.24
CA PHE A 185 -2.52 0.97 11.83
C PHE A 185 -3.25 -0.22 11.18
N ARG A 186 -4.37 0.04 10.52
CA ARG A 186 -5.06 -0.97 9.69
C ARG A 186 -4.44 -1.12 8.31
N THR A 187 -3.78 -0.07 7.84
CA THR A 187 -3.15 -0.02 6.51
C THR A 187 -1.84 0.77 6.59
N LEU A 188 -0.83 0.30 5.88
CA LEU A 188 0.53 0.83 5.98
C LEU A 188 1.00 1.40 4.63
N GLY A 189 1.70 2.52 4.69
CA GLY A 189 2.19 3.25 3.52
C GLY A 189 3.37 4.14 3.86
N CYS A 190 3.41 5.34 3.29
CA CYS A 190 4.34 6.36 3.77
C CYS A 190 3.79 6.90 5.09
N TYR A 191 4.64 7.03 6.11
CA TYR A 191 4.18 7.32 7.47
C TYR A 191 3.48 8.69 7.61
N PRO A 192 3.89 9.78 6.92
CA PRO A 192 3.17 11.06 7.03
C PRO A 192 1.79 11.06 6.37
N LEU A 193 1.46 10.00 5.62
CA LEU A 193 0.25 9.85 4.82
C LEU A 193 -0.61 8.65 5.26
N SER A 194 -0.33 8.08 6.44
CA SER A 194 -1.04 6.93 7.00
C SER A 194 -1.52 7.28 8.40
N ALA A 195 -2.83 7.34 8.58
CA ALA A 195 -3.44 7.65 9.86
C ALA A 195 -3.49 6.42 10.77
N ALA A 196 -3.18 6.64 12.04
CA ALA A 196 -3.35 5.68 13.10
C ALA A 196 -4.78 5.71 13.64
N VAL A 197 -5.20 4.60 14.23
CA VAL A 197 -6.45 4.48 14.98
C VAL A 197 -6.13 4.20 16.45
N GLU A 198 -6.80 4.89 17.37
CA GLU A 198 -6.75 4.51 18.79
C GLU A 198 -7.36 3.13 18.95
N SER A 199 -6.67 2.26 19.69
CA SER A 199 -7.05 0.85 19.81
C SER A 199 -6.37 0.23 21.03
N ASP A 200 -7.00 -0.79 21.59
CA ASP A 200 -6.43 -1.66 22.61
C ASP A 200 -5.90 -2.99 22.06
N ALA A 201 -6.05 -3.25 20.76
CA ALA A 201 -5.72 -4.51 20.12
C ALA A 201 -4.20 -4.72 19.97
N ASP A 202 -3.56 -5.18 21.04
CA ASP A 202 -2.12 -5.44 21.13
C ASP A 202 -1.71 -6.89 20.80
N THR A 203 -2.68 -7.74 20.49
CA THR A 203 -2.47 -9.14 20.06
C THR A 203 -3.19 -9.43 18.74
N LEU A 204 -2.79 -10.51 18.07
CA LEU A 204 -3.41 -10.95 16.82
C LEU A 204 -4.90 -11.27 16.98
N ASP A 205 -5.28 -11.97 18.05
CA ASP A 205 -6.69 -12.28 18.31
C ASP A 205 -7.50 -11.02 18.62
N ALA A 206 -6.91 -10.03 19.32
CA ALA A 206 -7.57 -8.74 19.54
C ALA A 206 -7.73 -7.94 18.24
N VAL A 207 -6.74 -7.98 17.33
CA VAL A 207 -6.84 -7.35 16.01
C VAL A 207 -7.94 -8.00 15.17
N ILE A 208 -8.02 -9.33 15.16
CA ILE A 208 -9.09 -10.07 14.47
C ILE A 208 -10.45 -9.66 15.03
N ALA A 209 -10.62 -9.66 16.36
CA ALA A 209 -11.88 -9.29 16.99
C ALA A 209 -12.30 -7.85 16.65
N GLU A 210 -11.36 -6.90 16.67
CA GLU A 210 -11.62 -5.51 16.31
C GLU A 210 -11.98 -5.34 14.83
N THR A 211 -11.26 -6.02 13.93
CA THR A 211 -11.55 -5.99 12.48
C THR A 211 -12.93 -6.56 12.17
N LEU A 212 -13.33 -7.67 12.80
CA LEU A 212 -14.67 -8.26 12.61
C LEU A 212 -15.81 -7.34 13.11
N ALA A 213 -15.53 -6.46 14.07
CA ALA A 213 -16.49 -5.48 14.59
C ALA A 213 -16.48 -4.14 13.83
N ALA A 214 -15.53 -3.92 12.92
CA ALA A 214 -15.37 -2.64 12.25
C ALA A 214 -16.43 -2.42 11.15
N HIS A 215 -16.91 -1.18 11.04
CA HIS A 215 -17.86 -0.74 9.99
C HIS A 215 -17.22 0.19 8.95
N THR A 216 -15.90 0.41 9.04
CA THR A 216 -15.12 1.27 8.15
C THR A 216 -14.18 0.44 7.29
N SER A 217 -13.95 0.87 6.04
CA SER A 217 -13.00 0.19 5.16
C SER A 217 -11.59 0.22 5.75
N GLU A 218 -10.80 -0.83 5.47
CA GLU A 218 -9.40 -0.93 5.89
C GLU A 218 -8.59 0.31 5.49
N ARG A 219 -8.88 0.86 4.30
CA ARG A 219 -8.14 1.98 3.72
C ARG A 219 -8.61 3.37 4.16
N ALA A 220 -9.59 3.47 5.06
CA ALA A 220 -10.15 4.75 5.50
C ALA A 220 -9.09 5.73 6.06
N GLY A 221 -8.01 5.20 6.65
CA GLY A 221 -6.88 5.98 7.20
C GLY A 221 -5.83 6.44 6.17
N ARG A 222 -6.01 6.20 4.86
CA ARG A 222 -5.05 6.65 3.83
C ARG A 222 -5.42 8.04 3.34
N LEU A 223 -4.65 9.04 3.75
CA LEU A 223 -4.83 10.44 3.33
C LEU A 223 -4.83 10.63 1.80
N ILE A 224 -4.03 9.82 1.08
CA ILE A 224 -3.92 9.87 -0.38
C ILE A 224 -5.16 9.39 -1.14
N ASP A 225 -6.10 8.73 -0.46
CA ASP A 225 -7.31 8.17 -1.07
C ASP A 225 -8.47 9.21 -1.06
N HIS A 226 -8.36 10.28 -0.26
CA HIS A 226 -9.34 11.37 -0.15
C HIS A 226 -9.03 12.58 -1.04
N ASP A 227 -7.89 12.58 -1.73
CA ASP A 227 -7.41 13.72 -2.52
C ASP A 227 -8.11 13.74 -3.90
N GLY A 228 -9.17 14.56 -4.01
CA GLY A 228 -10.13 14.58 -5.13
C GLY A 228 -9.55 14.81 -6.53
N ALA A 229 -8.30 15.26 -6.63
CA ALA A 229 -7.59 15.43 -7.91
C ALA A 229 -7.08 14.10 -8.53
N SER A 230 -7.04 13.00 -7.75
CA SER A 230 -6.49 11.71 -8.21
C SER A 230 -7.31 10.51 -7.70
N SER A 231 -8.50 10.33 -8.28
CA SER A 231 -9.32 9.14 -8.01
C SER A 231 -8.50 7.86 -8.26
N MET A 232 -8.77 6.81 -7.47
CA MET A 232 -8.09 5.52 -7.62
C MET A 232 -8.26 4.93 -9.03
N GLU A 233 -9.36 5.25 -9.71
CA GLU A 233 -9.57 4.89 -11.12
C GLU A 233 -8.57 5.57 -12.06
N ARG A 234 -8.26 6.85 -11.84
CA ARG A 234 -7.24 7.56 -12.63
C ARG A 234 -5.84 6.98 -12.39
N LYS A 235 -5.49 6.75 -11.12
CA LYS A 235 -4.25 6.06 -10.73
C LYS A 235 -4.13 4.68 -11.40
N LYS A 236 -5.24 3.94 -11.50
CA LYS A 236 -5.29 2.66 -12.23
C LYS A 236 -4.99 2.81 -13.72
N GLN A 237 -5.55 3.84 -14.37
CA GLN A 237 -5.27 4.12 -15.79
C GLN A 237 -3.81 4.50 -16.04
N GLU A 238 -3.19 5.20 -15.09
CA GLU A 238 -1.81 5.69 -15.15
C GLU A 238 -0.76 4.61 -14.79
N GLY A 239 -1.19 3.47 -14.22
CA GLY A 239 -0.34 2.31 -13.94
C GLY A 239 0.07 2.13 -12.48
N TYR A 240 -0.65 2.74 -11.53
CA TYR A 240 -0.34 2.68 -10.09
C TYR A 240 -0.49 1.28 -9.46
N PHE A 241 -1.16 0.34 -10.14
CA PHE A 241 -1.27 -1.07 -9.74
C PHE A 241 -0.53 -1.96 -10.73
#